data_AF-A0A7S0EGM7-F1
#
_entry.id   AF-A0A7S0EGM7-F1
#
_cell.length_a   1.000
_cell.length_b   1.000
_cell.length_c   1.000
_cell.angle_alpha   90.00
_cell.angle_beta   90.00
_cell.angle_gamma   90.00
#
_symmetry.space_group_name_H-M   'P 1'
#
loop_
_entity.id
_entity.type
_entity.pdbx_description
1 polymer ?
#
loop_
_entity_poly.entity_id
_entity_poly.type
_entity_poly.pdbx_seq_one_letter_code
_entity_poly.pdbx_strand_id
1 'polypeptide(L)'
;YQQQQHQQQQMQQHQQTQHQNQNQQPPQPQQQQQQNQNQNQQQQQQQQQQQQQQQQQSVLGMLPSASDEGIQGQPTAGMIFGCTNSTYEECFKLSMVGLPRKYLPLVESIVPGHTLLFLFNFSDRQMHGLYRASSVGQENLSLTAWKGAAPTPVLDALDVLEEVDDRGGSPFPAQCRFEIMEEFMPLPEAECRHVLEYTERQRFKFKLSRAQCRDLIETLCRHDAKLCARRICDRPGWPTDAAAAPSA
;
A
#
# COMPACT_ATOMS: atom_id res chain seq x y z
N TYR A 1 -61.28 -26.45 1.87
CA TYR A 1 -61.02 -26.75 0.44
C TYR A 1 -59.55 -26.51 0.06
N GLN A 2 -58.99 -25.30 0.26
CA GLN A 2 -57.57 -25.01 -0.08
C GLN A 2 -56.54 -25.87 0.69
N GLN A 3 -56.78 -26.17 1.96
CA GLN A 3 -55.86 -27.01 2.77
C GLN A 3 -55.80 -28.46 2.27
N GLN A 4 -56.91 -28.99 1.74
CA GLN A 4 -56.99 -30.36 1.23
C GLN A 4 -56.26 -30.49 -0.12
N GLN A 5 -56.31 -29.45 -0.96
CA GLN A 5 -55.55 -29.38 -2.22
C GLN A 5 -54.04 -29.33 -1.97
N HIS A 6 -53.59 -28.56 -0.96
CA HIS A 6 -52.17 -28.47 -0.63
C HIS A 6 -51.60 -29.81 -0.12
N GLN A 7 -52.36 -30.55 0.68
CA GLN A 7 -51.93 -31.85 1.19
C GLN A 7 -51.87 -32.92 0.10
N GLN A 8 -52.77 -32.86 -0.89
CA GLN A 8 -52.76 -33.77 -2.04
C GLN A 8 -51.56 -33.50 -2.97
N GLN A 9 -51.16 -32.24 -3.12
CA GLN A 9 -50.00 -31.84 -3.91
C GLN A 9 -48.67 -32.28 -3.25
N GLN A 10 -48.57 -32.21 -1.92
CA GLN A 10 -47.40 -32.70 -1.20
C GLN A 10 -47.24 -34.24 -1.29
N MET A 11 -48.34 -35.00 -1.25
CA MET A 11 -48.28 -36.45 -1.44
C MET A 11 -47.81 -36.84 -2.85
N GLN A 12 -48.25 -36.13 -3.89
CA GLN A 12 -47.80 -36.42 -5.26
C GLN A 12 -46.31 -36.14 -5.46
N GLN A 13 -45.77 -35.06 -4.87
CA GLN A 13 -44.34 -34.77 -4.92
C GLN A 13 -43.53 -35.84 -4.18
N HIS A 14 -43.98 -36.28 -3.01
CA HIS A 14 -43.28 -37.32 -2.25
C HIS A 14 -43.23 -38.67 -2.99
N GLN A 15 -44.29 -39.01 -3.73
CA GLN A 15 -44.34 -40.23 -4.55
C GLN A 15 -43.41 -40.17 -5.78
N GLN A 16 -43.23 -38.99 -6.38
CA GLN A 16 -42.30 -38.80 -7.50
C GLN A 16 -40.83 -38.91 -7.06
N THR A 17 -40.46 -38.35 -5.90
CA THR A 17 -39.08 -38.40 -5.41
C THR A 17 -38.63 -39.81 -5.02
N GLN A 18 -39.56 -40.67 -4.56
CA GLN A 18 -39.22 -42.06 -4.22
C GLN A 18 -38.97 -42.95 -5.45
N HIS A 19 -39.61 -42.68 -6.59
CA HIS A 19 -39.40 -43.47 -7.81
C HIS A 19 -38.10 -43.11 -8.55
N GLN A 20 -37.53 -41.93 -8.33
CA GLN A 20 -36.29 -41.50 -8.99
C GLN A 20 -35.01 -42.11 -8.38
N ASN A 21 -35.10 -42.67 -7.16
CA ASN A 21 -33.93 -43.13 -6.41
C ASN A 21 -33.64 -44.64 -6.52
N GLN A 22 -34.38 -45.40 -7.33
CA GLN A 22 -34.17 -46.85 -7.47
C GLN A 22 -33.29 -47.29 -8.65
N ASN A 23 -32.70 -46.37 -9.42
CA ASN A 23 -32.03 -46.76 -10.68
C ASN A 23 -30.58 -46.27 -10.89
N GLN A 24 -29.80 -46.03 -9.84
CA GLN A 24 -28.37 -45.68 -10.01
C GLN A 24 -27.45 -46.84 -9.59
N GLN A 25 -26.82 -47.47 -10.60
CA GLN A 25 -25.65 -48.34 -10.40
C GLN A 25 -24.46 -47.52 -9.88
N PRO A 26 -23.59 -48.08 -9.02
CA PRO A 26 -22.42 -47.36 -8.53
C PRO A 26 -21.43 -47.05 -9.68
N PRO A 27 -20.88 -45.83 -9.75
CA PRO A 27 -19.95 -45.44 -10.81
C PRO A 27 -18.61 -46.19 -10.68
N GLN A 28 -18.00 -46.54 -11.82
CA GLN A 28 -16.73 -47.25 -11.89
C GLN A 28 -15.55 -46.37 -11.39
N PRO A 29 -14.52 -46.97 -10.75
CA PRO A 29 -13.46 -46.25 -10.04
C PRO A 29 -12.60 -45.28 -10.89
N GLN A 30 -12.56 -45.43 -12.23
CA GLN A 30 -11.81 -44.52 -13.11
C GLN A 30 -12.49 -43.15 -13.29
N GLN A 31 -13.83 -43.07 -13.32
CA GLN A 31 -14.55 -41.79 -13.40
C GLN A 31 -14.43 -40.98 -12.11
N GLN A 32 -14.35 -41.65 -10.97
CA GLN A 32 -14.22 -41.00 -9.66
C GLN A 32 -12.85 -40.34 -9.46
N GLN A 33 -11.80 -40.92 -10.04
CA GLN A 33 -10.44 -40.38 -9.97
C GLN A 33 -10.28 -39.11 -10.83
N GLN A 34 -10.91 -39.08 -12.00
CA GLN A 34 -10.92 -37.93 -12.89
C GLN A 34 -11.80 -36.78 -12.36
N GLN A 35 -12.91 -37.10 -11.70
CA GLN A 35 -13.72 -36.12 -10.97
C GLN A 35 -12.96 -35.49 -9.80
N ASN A 36 -12.20 -36.27 -9.03
CA ASN A 36 -11.40 -35.74 -7.92
C ASN A 36 -10.26 -34.83 -8.41
N GLN A 37 -9.63 -35.13 -9.55
CA GLN A 37 -8.62 -34.24 -10.14
C GLN A 37 -9.23 -32.92 -10.61
N ASN A 38 -10.38 -32.96 -11.28
CA ASN A 38 -11.07 -31.74 -11.72
C ASN A 38 -11.56 -30.89 -10.54
N GLN A 39 -12.06 -31.51 -9.46
CA GLN A 39 -12.45 -30.77 -8.25
C GLN A 39 -11.25 -30.10 -7.58
N ASN A 40 -10.09 -30.78 -7.49
CA ASN A 40 -8.88 -30.18 -6.91
C ASN A 40 -8.38 -29.00 -7.74
N GLN A 41 -8.40 -29.12 -9.07
CA GLN A 41 -7.94 -28.05 -9.95
C GLN A 41 -8.86 -26.82 -9.89
N GLN A 42 -10.16 -27.04 -9.76
CA GLN A 42 -11.16 -25.96 -9.62
C GLN A 42 -11.08 -25.28 -8.24
N GLN A 43 -10.78 -26.03 -7.18
CA GLN A 43 -10.58 -25.49 -5.84
C GLN A 43 -9.28 -24.67 -5.74
N GLN A 44 -8.22 -25.09 -6.45
CA GLN A 44 -6.95 -24.37 -6.52
C GLN A 44 -7.07 -23.04 -7.29
N GLN A 45 -7.85 -23.02 -8.37
CA GLN A 45 -8.20 -21.77 -9.08
C GLN A 45 -9.02 -20.80 -8.22
N GLN A 46 -9.99 -21.30 -7.44
CA GLN A 46 -10.75 -20.47 -6.51
C GLN A 46 -9.88 -19.85 -5.41
N GLN A 47 -8.89 -20.60 -4.90
CA GLN A 47 -7.94 -20.08 -3.90
C GLN A 47 -7.03 -18.98 -4.47
N GLN A 48 -6.55 -19.12 -5.71
CA GLN A 48 -5.79 -18.05 -6.38
C GLN A 48 -6.63 -16.80 -6.65
N GLN A 49 -7.89 -16.96 -7.06
CA GLN A 49 -8.81 -15.82 -7.22
C GLN A 49 -9.09 -15.12 -5.89
N GLN A 50 -9.24 -15.85 -4.78
CA GLN A 50 -9.41 -15.24 -3.45
C GLN A 50 -8.15 -14.49 -2.99
N GLN A 51 -6.95 -14.98 -3.26
CA GLN A 51 -5.71 -14.26 -2.94
C GLN A 51 -5.56 -12.98 -3.77
N GLN A 52 -5.90 -12.98 -5.06
CA GLN A 52 -5.92 -11.76 -5.87
C GLN A 52 -7.00 -10.77 -5.40
N GLN A 53 -8.18 -11.25 -5.00
CA GLN A 53 -9.22 -10.38 -4.43
C GLN A 53 -8.81 -9.78 -3.08
N GLN A 54 -8.08 -10.49 -2.22
CA GLN A 54 -7.55 -9.92 -0.97
C GLN A 54 -6.48 -8.85 -1.24
N GLN A 55 -5.61 -9.04 -2.23
CA GLN A 55 -4.67 -8.00 -2.66
C GLN A 55 -5.39 -6.77 -3.22
N GLN A 56 -6.49 -6.95 -3.97
CA GLN A 56 -7.32 -5.83 -4.45
C GLN A 56 -8.19 -5.18 -3.34
N GLN A 57 -8.67 -5.91 -2.35
CA GLN A 57 -9.39 -5.34 -1.20
C GLN A 57 -8.48 -4.57 -0.23
N SER A 58 -7.17 -4.88 -0.24
CA SER A 58 -6.17 -4.03 0.42
C SER A 58 -6.05 -2.63 -0.21
N VAL A 59 -6.49 -2.46 -1.48
CA VAL A 59 -6.50 -1.17 -2.17
C VAL A 59 -7.86 -0.45 -2.15
N LEU A 60 -8.97 -1.14 -1.86
CA LEU A 60 -10.32 -0.55 -1.85
C LEU A 60 -10.82 -0.06 -0.47
N GLY A 61 -10.22 -0.49 0.65
CA GLY A 61 -10.63 -0.08 2.01
C GLY A 61 -10.20 1.34 2.43
N MET A 62 -10.17 2.30 1.50
CA MET A 62 -9.42 3.56 1.63
C MET A 62 -10.26 4.81 1.83
N LEU A 63 -11.54 4.67 2.13
CA LEU A 63 -12.36 5.83 2.52
C LEU A 63 -12.26 6.01 4.04
N PRO A 64 -11.81 7.17 4.55
CA PRO A 64 -11.99 7.48 5.96
C PRO A 64 -13.49 7.59 6.25
N SER A 65 -13.95 6.84 7.26
CA SER A 65 -15.26 7.04 7.87
C SER A 65 -15.31 8.45 8.44
N ALA A 66 -16.38 9.18 8.09
CA ALA A 66 -16.61 10.57 8.47
C ALA A 66 -16.83 10.70 9.98
N SER A 67 -15.74 10.79 10.73
CA SER A 67 -15.75 11.21 12.13
C SER A 67 -14.33 11.61 12.53
N ASP A 68 -13.87 12.74 11.99
CA ASP A 68 -12.72 13.47 12.53
C ASP A 68 -13.12 14.96 12.60
N GLU A 69 -13.66 15.34 13.76
CA GLU A 69 -13.90 16.74 14.09
C GLU A 69 -12.55 17.42 14.43
N GLY A 70 -11.85 17.86 13.40
CA GLY A 70 -10.68 18.71 13.49
C GLY A 70 -10.83 19.92 12.58
N ILE A 71 -11.09 21.09 13.17
CA ILE A 71 -11.13 22.45 12.59
C ILE A 71 -11.06 22.49 11.06
N GLN A 72 -12.23 22.48 10.42
CA GLN A 72 -12.34 22.65 8.97
C GLN A 72 -11.74 24.01 8.56
N GLY A 73 -10.68 23.98 7.75
CA GLY A 73 -10.10 25.18 7.12
C GLY A 73 -8.60 25.43 7.33
N GLN A 74 -7.90 24.64 8.15
CA GLN A 74 -6.45 24.80 8.31
C GLN A 74 -5.66 24.03 7.22
N PRO A 75 -4.67 24.66 6.56
CA PRO A 75 -3.79 23.99 5.60
C PRO A 75 -3.12 22.75 6.20
N THR A 76 -2.95 21.71 5.38
CA THR A 76 -2.21 20.52 5.77
C THR A 76 -0.77 20.90 6.14
N ALA A 77 -0.39 20.69 7.41
CA ALA A 77 0.95 21.04 7.91
C ALA A 77 2.03 20.15 7.30
N GLY A 78 1.75 18.86 7.16
CA GLY A 78 2.64 17.97 6.43
C GLY A 78 1.95 16.74 5.85
N MET A 79 2.66 16.05 4.96
CA MET A 79 2.18 14.87 4.27
C MET A 79 3.30 13.86 4.04
N ILE A 80 2.98 12.58 4.18
CA ILE A 80 3.87 11.47 3.86
C ILE A 80 3.48 10.92 2.49
N PHE A 81 4.47 10.83 1.61
CA PHE A 81 4.39 10.09 0.35
C PHE A 81 5.06 8.73 0.51
N GLY A 82 4.56 7.74 -0.21
CA GLY A 82 5.09 6.38 -0.19
C GLY A 82 5.89 6.07 -1.44
N CYS A 83 6.99 5.35 -1.29
CA CYS A 83 7.78 4.81 -2.41
C CYS A 83 8.31 3.41 -2.09
N THR A 84 9.00 2.82 -3.06
CA THR A 84 9.76 1.56 -2.95
C THR A 84 11.18 1.81 -3.45
N ASN A 85 12.11 0.88 -3.23
CA ASN A 85 13.47 0.99 -3.77
C ASN A 85 13.49 1.23 -5.30
N SER A 86 12.51 0.69 -6.02
CA SER A 86 12.38 0.85 -7.48
C SER A 86 11.93 2.24 -7.91
N THR A 87 11.22 2.99 -7.07
CA THR A 87 10.73 4.34 -7.40
C THR A 87 11.48 5.46 -6.68
N TYR A 88 12.20 5.12 -5.61
CA TYR A 88 12.90 6.06 -4.74
C TYR A 88 13.80 7.02 -5.51
N GLU A 89 14.73 6.49 -6.31
CA GLU A 89 15.72 7.30 -7.02
C GLU A 89 15.05 8.24 -8.04
N GLU A 90 13.98 7.78 -8.70
CA GLU A 90 13.23 8.57 -9.67
C GLU A 90 12.50 9.76 -9.01
N CYS A 91 12.03 9.61 -7.76
CA CYS A 91 11.42 10.71 -7.00
C CYS A 91 12.37 11.91 -6.87
N PHE A 92 13.66 11.67 -6.59
CA PHE A 92 14.67 12.72 -6.45
C PHE A 92 15.12 13.28 -7.81
N LYS A 93 15.30 12.42 -8.81
CA LYS A 93 15.64 12.85 -10.18
C LYS A 93 14.60 13.83 -10.75
N LEU A 94 13.32 13.60 -10.44
CA LEU A 94 12.21 14.44 -10.90
C LEU A 94 11.86 15.58 -9.92
N SER A 95 12.43 15.59 -8.71
CA SER A 95 11.98 16.40 -7.58
C SER A 95 10.45 16.38 -7.42
N MET A 96 9.90 15.17 -7.50
CA MET A 96 8.46 14.95 -7.57
C MET A 96 8.08 13.68 -6.84
N VAL A 97 6.92 13.71 -6.20
CA VAL A 97 6.30 12.56 -5.54
C VAL A 97 4.93 12.30 -6.14
N GLY A 98 4.50 11.04 -6.09
CA GLY A 98 3.24 10.60 -6.68
C GLY A 98 2.51 9.62 -5.79
N LEU A 99 1.17 9.68 -5.81
CA LEU A 99 0.28 8.69 -5.23
C LEU A 99 -0.71 8.18 -6.29
N PRO A 100 -1.32 6.99 -6.10
CA PRO A 100 -2.42 6.52 -6.93
C PRO A 100 -3.57 7.53 -7.00
N ARG A 101 -4.31 7.53 -8.12
CA ARG A 101 -5.37 8.51 -8.43
C ARG A 101 -6.38 8.75 -7.31
N LYS A 102 -6.72 7.73 -6.53
CA LYS A 102 -7.67 7.82 -5.40
C LYS A 102 -7.25 8.82 -4.30
N TYR A 103 -5.97 9.19 -4.22
CA TYR A 103 -5.47 10.19 -3.27
C TYR A 103 -5.34 11.59 -3.85
N LEU A 104 -5.80 11.81 -5.09
CA LEU A 104 -5.76 13.13 -5.70
C LEU A 104 -6.42 14.22 -4.80
N PRO A 105 -7.59 14.00 -4.17
CA PRO A 105 -8.18 14.99 -3.27
C PRO A 105 -7.30 15.32 -2.05
N LEU A 106 -6.50 14.34 -1.59
CA LEU A 106 -5.55 14.57 -0.51
C LEU A 106 -4.38 15.42 -1.00
N VAL A 107 -3.80 15.07 -2.16
CA VAL A 107 -2.66 15.75 -2.75
C VAL A 107 -3.02 17.18 -3.17
N GLU A 108 -4.23 17.44 -3.66
CA GLU A 108 -4.76 18.78 -3.96
C GLU A 108 -4.85 19.69 -2.71
N SER A 109 -4.85 19.13 -1.49
CA SER A 109 -4.81 19.92 -0.25
C SER A 109 -3.43 20.48 0.10
N ILE A 110 -2.40 20.15 -0.68
CA ILE A 110 -1.03 20.62 -0.48
C ILE A 110 -0.94 22.11 -0.83
N VAL A 111 -0.36 22.88 0.09
CA VAL A 111 -0.08 24.30 -0.12
C VAL A 111 1.43 24.49 -0.32
N PRO A 112 1.87 24.94 -1.50
CA PRO A 112 3.29 25.19 -1.79
C PRO A 112 3.91 26.14 -0.77
N GLY A 113 5.13 25.86 -0.35
CA GLY A 113 5.83 26.64 0.67
C GLY A 113 5.32 26.44 2.10
N HIS A 114 4.17 25.81 2.32
CA HIS A 114 3.60 25.67 3.66
C HIS A 114 3.51 24.21 4.12
N THR A 115 3.28 23.28 3.21
CA THR A 115 3.20 21.85 3.53
C THR A 115 4.58 21.20 3.48
N LEU A 116 4.96 20.57 4.59
CA LEU A 116 6.17 19.75 4.68
C LEU A 116 5.91 18.36 4.12
N LEU A 117 6.86 17.83 3.35
CA LEU A 117 6.76 16.51 2.76
C LEU A 117 7.81 15.58 3.36
N PHE A 118 7.39 14.34 3.61
CA PHE A 118 8.24 13.23 4.01
C PHE A 118 8.03 12.09 3.03
N LEU A 119 9.07 11.31 2.76
CA LEU A 119 9.01 10.19 1.84
C LEU A 119 9.30 8.89 2.61
N PHE A 120 8.30 8.03 2.74
CA PHE A 120 8.45 6.73 3.36
C PHE A 120 8.72 5.66 2.30
N ASN A 121 9.82 4.93 2.44
CA ASN A 121 10.16 3.81 1.59
C ASN A 121 9.68 2.50 2.23
N PHE A 122 8.74 1.82 1.56
CA PHE A 122 8.16 0.57 2.06
C PHE A 122 9.11 -0.63 1.95
N SER A 123 10.11 -0.56 1.07
CA SER A 123 11.04 -1.67 0.82
C SER A 123 12.02 -1.86 1.98
N ASP A 124 12.56 -0.78 2.53
CA ASP A 124 13.52 -0.78 3.64
C ASP A 124 12.93 -0.23 4.95
N ARG A 125 11.67 0.23 4.93
CA ARG A 125 10.92 0.76 6.07
C ARG A 125 11.62 2.00 6.65
N GLN A 126 12.11 2.89 5.80
CA GLN A 126 12.76 4.13 6.18
C GLN A 126 11.94 5.37 5.83
N MET A 127 12.01 6.37 6.70
CA MET A 127 11.45 7.70 6.50
C MET A 127 12.57 8.65 6.06
N HIS A 128 12.34 9.31 4.93
CA HIS A 128 13.23 10.34 4.38
C HIS A 128 12.55 11.71 4.44
N GLY A 129 13.37 12.74 4.57
CA GLY A 129 12.96 14.12 4.78
C GLY A 129 14.20 14.93 5.18
N LEU A 130 14.12 16.24 5.26
CA LEU A 130 12.92 17.09 5.29
C LEU A 130 12.73 17.81 3.94
N TYR A 131 11.53 17.74 3.38
CA TYR A 131 11.22 18.39 2.10
C TYR A 131 10.08 19.40 2.23
N ARG A 132 10.03 20.34 1.30
CA ARG A 132 8.97 21.36 1.19
C ARG A 132 8.23 21.18 -0.13
N ALA A 133 6.90 21.23 -0.10
CA ALA A 133 6.14 21.28 -1.34
C ALA A 133 6.49 22.55 -2.13
N SER A 134 6.85 22.39 -3.40
CA SER A 134 7.19 23.49 -4.31
C SER A 134 6.15 23.70 -5.42
N SER A 135 5.21 22.77 -5.59
CA SER A 135 4.03 22.95 -6.45
C SER A 135 2.76 22.55 -5.73
N VAL A 136 1.62 23.02 -6.25
CA VAL A 136 0.32 22.47 -5.84
C VAL A 136 0.27 20.99 -6.21
N GLY A 137 -0.55 20.23 -5.48
CA GLY A 137 -0.85 18.87 -5.87
C GLY A 137 -1.83 18.85 -7.04
N GLN A 138 -1.55 18.07 -8.07
CA GLN A 138 -2.41 17.97 -9.25
C GLN A 138 -2.26 16.60 -9.93
N GLU A 139 -3.15 16.34 -10.89
CA GLU A 139 -3.10 15.12 -11.69
C GLU A 139 -2.03 15.21 -12.80
N ASN A 140 -1.16 14.20 -12.90
CA ASN A 140 -0.18 13.97 -13.96
C ASN A 140 0.68 15.19 -14.32
N LEU A 141 1.41 15.76 -13.36
CA LEU A 141 2.53 16.70 -13.64
C LEU A 141 3.52 16.12 -14.65
N SER A 142 3.80 14.83 -14.56
CA SER A 142 4.48 14.02 -15.57
C SER A 142 3.66 12.77 -15.86
N LEU A 143 3.29 12.60 -17.13
CA LEU A 143 2.57 11.42 -17.63
C LEU A 143 3.46 10.18 -17.66
N THR A 144 4.78 10.33 -17.72
CA THR A 144 5.73 9.23 -17.91
C THR A 144 6.41 8.77 -16.61
N ALA A 145 6.28 9.54 -15.52
CA ALA A 145 6.92 9.23 -14.25
C ALA A 145 6.50 7.86 -13.71
N TRP A 146 7.49 7.06 -13.32
CA TRP A 146 7.34 5.73 -12.70
C TRP A 146 6.63 4.67 -13.54
N LYS A 147 6.48 4.86 -14.87
CA LYS A 147 5.83 3.86 -15.75
C LYS A 147 6.49 2.47 -15.66
N GLY A 148 7.82 2.41 -15.49
CA GLY A 148 8.56 1.15 -15.34
C GLY A 148 8.43 0.47 -13.97
N ALA A 149 7.82 1.13 -12.98
CA ALA A 149 7.65 0.60 -11.63
C ALA A 149 6.25 0.05 -11.36
N ALA A 150 5.30 0.27 -12.27
CA ALA A 150 3.99 -0.35 -12.19
C ALA A 150 4.12 -1.86 -12.47
N PRO A 151 3.38 -2.73 -11.78
CA PRO A 151 3.20 -4.10 -12.25
C PRO A 151 2.54 -4.04 -13.62
N THR A 152 3.28 -4.43 -14.66
CA THR A 152 2.71 -4.64 -15.98
C THR A 152 1.66 -5.75 -15.85
N PRO A 153 0.41 -5.53 -16.28
CA PRO A 153 -0.49 -6.66 -16.47
C PRO A 153 0.15 -7.53 -17.55
N VAL A 154 0.57 -8.73 -17.18
CA VAL A 154 0.95 -9.80 -18.12
C VAL A 154 -0.33 -10.16 -18.88
N LEU A 155 -0.55 -9.50 -20.00
CA LEU A 155 -1.48 -9.97 -21.02
C LEU A 155 -0.71 -10.99 -21.84
N ASP A 156 -1.29 -12.19 -21.99
CA ASP A 156 -0.68 -13.31 -22.71
C ASP A 156 -0.21 -12.87 -24.11
N ALA A 157 1.03 -13.28 -24.43
CA ALA A 157 1.90 -12.71 -25.45
C ALA A 157 1.53 -13.03 -26.92
N LEU A 158 0.25 -13.09 -27.28
CA LEU A 158 -0.14 -13.43 -28.66
C LEU A 158 -1.19 -12.53 -29.33
N ASP A 159 -1.74 -11.53 -28.65
CA ASP A 159 -2.61 -10.57 -29.32
C ASP A 159 -2.09 -9.13 -29.16
N VAL A 160 -1.82 -8.57 -30.33
CA VAL A 160 -1.72 -7.15 -30.68
C VAL A 160 -0.40 -6.41 -30.46
N LEU A 161 0.27 -6.17 -31.59
CA LEU A 161 1.07 -4.98 -31.88
C LEU A 161 0.18 -3.72 -31.90
N GLU A 162 -0.55 -3.46 -30.83
CA GLU A 162 -1.26 -2.20 -30.66
C GLU A 162 -0.38 -1.30 -29.81
N GLU A 163 -0.03 -0.15 -30.37
CA GLU A 163 0.58 0.94 -29.62
C GLU A 163 -0.28 1.18 -28.38
N VAL A 164 0.30 0.91 -27.22
CA VAL A 164 -0.35 1.06 -25.92
C VAL A 164 -0.86 2.48 -25.86
N ASP A 165 -2.18 2.63 -25.96
CA ASP A 165 -2.88 3.91 -25.98
C ASP A 165 -2.22 4.91 -25.01
N ASP A 166 -1.56 5.92 -25.59
CA ASP A 166 -0.85 6.99 -24.90
C ASP A 166 -1.79 7.90 -24.07
N ARG A 167 -3.08 7.53 -23.94
CA ARG A 167 -4.04 8.09 -22.97
C ARG A 167 -3.88 7.55 -21.54
N GLY A 168 -2.91 6.65 -21.28
CA GLY A 168 -2.55 6.12 -19.97
C GLY A 168 -1.37 6.86 -19.30
N GLY A 169 -1.71 7.79 -18.39
CA GLY A 169 -0.74 8.59 -17.62
C GLY A 169 0.11 7.79 -16.63
N SER A 170 0.70 8.48 -15.65
CA SER A 170 1.56 7.83 -14.65
C SER A 170 0.74 6.83 -13.82
N PRO A 171 1.32 5.69 -13.39
CA PRO A 171 0.70 4.82 -12.38
C PRO A 171 0.46 5.53 -11.03
N PHE A 172 1.15 6.65 -10.80
CA PHE A 172 0.99 7.52 -9.63
C PHE A 172 0.62 8.93 -10.07
N PRO A 173 -0.63 9.14 -10.53
CA PRO A 173 -1.02 10.39 -11.18
C PRO A 173 -1.27 11.53 -10.19
N ALA A 174 -1.51 11.29 -8.89
CA ALA A 174 -1.66 12.36 -7.91
C ALA A 174 -0.28 12.89 -7.48
N GLN A 175 0.19 13.95 -8.12
CA GLN A 175 1.59 14.36 -8.09
C GLN A 175 1.81 15.75 -7.48
N CYS A 176 2.97 15.94 -6.87
CA CYS A 176 3.42 17.21 -6.30
C CYS A 176 4.95 17.31 -6.42
N ARG A 177 5.47 18.50 -6.77
CA ARG A 177 6.90 18.79 -6.73
C ARG A 177 7.35 19.18 -5.34
N PHE A 178 8.61 18.90 -5.05
CA PHE A 178 9.22 19.27 -3.78
C PHE A 178 10.61 19.88 -3.95
N GLU A 179 11.04 20.60 -2.92
CA GLU A 179 12.40 21.06 -2.72
C GLU A 179 12.96 20.39 -1.47
N ILE A 180 14.24 20.03 -1.51
CA ILE A 180 14.95 19.50 -0.34
C ILE A 180 15.27 20.66 0.58
N MET A 181 14.79 20.61 1.82
CA MET A 181 15.14 21.61 2.83
C MET A 181 16.44 21.25 3.54
N GLU A 182 16.55 19.99 3.95
CA GLU A 182 17.69 19.46 4.69
C GLU A 182 17.84 17.97 4.37
N GLU A 183 19.08 17.51 4.23
CA GLU A 183 19.40 16.10 4.01
C GLU A 183 19.71 15.43 5.35
N PHE A 184 18.75 14.67 5.88
CA PHE A 184 18.97 13.82 7.06
C PHE A 184 19.31 12.39 6.64
N MET A 185 20.04 11.68 7.51
CA MET A 185 20.14 10.23 7.40
C MET A 185 18.74 9.58 7.46
N PRO A 186 18.47 8.55 6.64
CA PRO A 186 17.17 7.88 6.63
C PRO A 186 16.79 7.34 8.02
N LEU A 187 15.60 7.70 8.48
CA LEU A 187 15.11 7.35 9.81
C LEU A 187 14.32 6.04 9.78
N PRO A 188 14.74 4.98 10.47
CA PRO A 188 13.99 3.72 10.51
C PRO A 188 12.58 3.92 11.09
N GLU A 189 11.57 3.26 10.52
CA GLU A 189 10.16 3.36 10.97
C GLU A 189 10.04 3.12 12.48
N ALA A 190 10.80 2.16 13.01
CA ALA A 190 10.78 1.82 14.43
C ALA A 190 11.08 3.01 15.34
N GLU A 191 11.91 3.97 14.90
CA GLU A 191 12.26 5.16 15.68
C GLU A 191 11.19 6.24 15.62
N CYS A 192 10.44 6.36 14.52
CA CYS A 192 9.37 7.37 14.37
C CYS A 192 7.95 6.83 14.53
N ARG A 193 7.79 5.52 14.77
CA ARG A 193 6.49 4.84 14.87
C ARG A 193 5.53 5.50 15.86
N HIS A 194 6.06 6.04 16.94
CA HIS A 194 5.29 6.73 17.98
C HIS A 194 4.71 8.09 17.53
N VAL A 195 5.25 8.69 16.47
CA VAL A 195 4.76 9.95 15.90
C VAL A 195 3.64 9.73 14.87
N LEU A 196 3.63 8.56 14.23
CA LEU A 196 2.70 8.24 13.15
C LEU A 196 1.40 7.65 13.69
N GLU A 197 0.28 8.07 13.12
CA GLU A 197 -1.02 7.50 13.44
C GLU A 197 -1.32 6.31 12.53
N TYR A 198 -1.44 5.11 13.11
CA TYR A 198 -1.74 3.88 12.39
C TYR A 198 -3.23 3.55 12.42
N THR A 199 -3.75 3.19 11.25
CA THR A 199 -5.07 2.56 11.10
C THR A 199 -5.05 1.12 11.60
N GLU A 200 -6.23 0.55 11.82
CA GLU A 200 -6.43 -0.83 12.28
C GLU A 200 -5.71 -1.88 11.41
N ARG A 201 -5.48 -1.57 10.13
CA ARG A 201 -4.76 -2.42 9.17
C ARG A 201 -3.24 -2.18 9.15
N GLN A 202 -2.66 -1.58 10.19
CA GLN A 202 -1.24 -1.26 10.28
C GLN A 202 -0.72 -0.33 9.17
N ARG A 203 -1.61 0.47 8.56
CA ARG A 203 -1.23 1.52 7.59
C ARG A 203 -1.28 2.87 8.27
N PHE A 204 -0.24 3.69 8.18
CA PHE A 204 -0.28 5.03 8.76
C PHE A 204 -1.06 6.01 7.88
N LYS A 205 -1.66 7.03 8.50
CA LYS A 205 -2.31 8.13 7.79
C LYS A 205 -1.25 9.00 7.08
N PHE A 206 -1.52 9.40 5.85
CA PHE A 206 -0.60 10.24 5.07
C PHE A 206 -0.55 11.69 5.57
N LYS A 207 -1.65 12.22 6.10
CA LYS A 207 -1.73 13.60 6.58
C LYS A 207 -1.12 13.72 7.97
N LEU A 208 -0.31 14.74 8.18
CA LEU A 208 0.34 15.04 9.45
C LEU A 208 -0.14 16.38 10.02
N SER A 209 -0.38 16.39 11.33
CA SER A 209 -0.56 17.61 12.10
C SER A 209 0.77 18.37 12.29
N ARG A 210 0.68 19.63 12.71
CA ARG A 210 1.87 20.44 13.04
C ARG A 210 2.72 19.82 14.15
N ALA A 211 2.07 19.21 15.15
CA ALA A 211 2.77 18.52 16.24
C ALA A 211 3.55 17.31 15.71
N GLN A 212 2.92 16.49 14.87
CA GLN A 212 3.60 15.33 14.26
C GLN A 212 4.76 15.74 13.36
N CYS A 213 4.62 16.82 12.58
CA CYS A 213 5.72 17.33 11.75
C CYS A 213 6.91 17.75 12.63
N ARG A 214 6.65 18.50 13.71
CA ARG A 214 7.69 18.90 14.66
C ARG A 214 8.38 17.69 15.28
N ASP A 215 7.61 16.72 15.76
CA ASP A 215 8.14 15.56 16.46
C ASP A 215 8.92 14.63 15.49
N LEU A 216 8.51 14.53 14.22
CA LEU A 216 9.28 13.87 13.16
C LEU A 216 10.61 14.58 12.88
N ILE A 217 10.60 15.91 12.75
CA ILE A 217 11.82 16.70 12.53
C ILE A 217 12.78 16.53 13.71
N GLU A 218 12.28 16.60 14.95
CA GLU A 218 13.11 16.38 16.13
C GLU A 218 13.72 14.97 16.15
N THR A 219 12.93 13.96 15.76
CA THR A 219 13.41 12.58 15.69
C THR A 219 14.47 12.41 14.60
N LEU A 220 14.30 13.03 13.43
CA LEU A 220 15.31 13.08 12.36
C LEU A 220 16.61 13.71 12.86
N CYS A 221 16.54 14.92 13.43
CA CYS A 221 17.72 15.61 13.98
C CYS A 221 18.45 14.77 15.04
N ARG A 222 17.70 14.13 15.94
CA ARG A 222 18.27 13.28 17.00
C ARG A 222 18.94 12.04 16.42
N HIS A 223 18.32 11.40 15.43
CA HIS A 223 18.87 10.22 14.77
C HIS A 223 20.15 10.57 14.01
N ASP A 224 20.14 11.66 13.26
CA ASP A 224 21.27 12.15 12.49
C ASP A 224 22.47 12.48 13.41
N ALA A 225 22.23 13.19 14.50
CA ALA A 225 23.24 13.48 15.52
C ALA A 225 23.81 12.20 16.17
N LYS A 226 22.97 11.20 16.47
CA LYS A 226 23.42 9.90 16.99
C LYS A 226 24.34 9.19 16.00
N LEU A 227 24.00 9.17 14.72
CA LEU A 227 24.83 8.54 13.69
C LEU A 227 26.13 9.31 13.45
N CYS A 228 26.08 10.64 13.48
CA CYS A 228 27.26 11.49 13.41
C CYS A 228 28.23 11.20 14.57
N ALA A 229 27.73 11.12 15.81
CA ALA A 229 28.52 10.77 16.98
C ALA A 229 29.16 9.37 16.84
N ARG A 230 28.40 8.36 16.40
CA ARG A 230 28.94 7.01 16.15
C ARG A 230 30.08 7.03 15.12
N ARG A 231 29.91 7.73 14.00
CA ARG A 231 30.97 7.86 12.98
C ARG A 231 32.25 8.52 13.51
N ILE A 232 32.17 9.33 14.56
CA ILE A 232 33.34 9.95 15.20
C ILE A 232 33.99 8.96 16.17
N CYS A 233 33.19 8.32 17.03
CA CYS A 233 33.67 7.39 18.05
C CYS A 233 34.15 6.04 17.49
N ASP A 234 33.62 5.60 16.35
CA ASP A 234 34.00 4.34 15.71
C ASP A 234 35.24 4.47 14.81
N ARG A 235 35.90 5.64 14.80
CA ARG A 235 37.12 5.84 14.00
C ARG A 235 38.27 5.00 14.55
N PRO A 236 39.09 4.39 13.68
CA PRO A 236 40.30 3.69 14.11
C PRO A 236 41.18 4.62 14.95
N GLY A 237 41.51 4.20 16.18
CA GLY A 237 42.31 4.99 17.13
C GLY A 237 41.53 5.85 18.12
N TRP A 238 40.19 5.84 18.10
CA TRP A 238 39.41 6.44 19.18
C TRP A 238 39.58 5.62 20.48
N PRO A 239 39.78 6.27 21.64
CA PRO A 239 39.94 5.54 22.90
C PRO A 239 38.68 4.71 23.20
N THR A 240 38.80 3.39 23.12
CA THR A 240 37.79 2.48 23.67
C THR A 240 38.06 2.29 25.16
N ASP A 241 37.03 2.17 26.00
CA ASP A 241 37.16 1.96 27.46
C ASP A 241 38.10 0.79 27.83
N ALA A 242 38.31 -0.17 26.92
CA ALA A 242 39.26 -1.27 27.08
C ALA A 242 40.74 -0.84 27.14
N ALA A 243 41.11 0.31 26.58
CA ALA A 243 42.50 0.82 26.55
C ALA A 243 42.86 1.66 27.79
N ALA A 244 41.89 1.94 28.67
CA ALA A 244 42.05 2.82 29.83
C ALA A 244 42.25 2.06 31.15
N ALA A 245 42.32 0.72 31.15
CA ALA A 245 42.64 -0.04 32.35
C ALA A 245 44.15 -0.02 32.60
N PRO A 246 44.67 0.66 33.65
CA PRO A 246 46.07 0.52 34.02
C PRO A 246 46.33 -0.92 34.45
N SER A 247 47.38 -1.54 33.91
CA SER A 247 47.89 -2.82 34.40
C SER A 247 48.27 -2.65 35.88
N ALA A 248 47.50 -3.26 36.78
CA ALA A 248 47.84 -3.38 38.19
C ALA A 248 48.98 -4.40 38.39
#